data_AF-A0A7J9ZP73-F1
#
_entry.id   AF-A0A7J9ZP73-F1
#
_cell.length_a   1.000
_cell.length_b   1.000
_cell.length_c   1.000
_cell.angle_alpha   90.00
_cell.angle_beta   90.00
_cell.angle_gamma   90.00
#
_symmetry.space_group_name_H-M   'P 1'
#
loop_
_entity.id
_entity.type
_entity.pdbx_description
1 polymer ?
#
loop_
_entity_poly.entity_id
_entity_poly.type
_entity_poly.pdbx_seq_one_letter_code
_entity_poly.pdbx_strand_id
1 'polypeptide(L)'
;MASARSRRVNLPGAAELFRPTTSPAPQAPPPGPPPDEGPPTEPGPPQPRRGARKARTSGRQRHDEKITVYISAEELLDLEHTRLTLRGSYGIAVDRGRIVREAVAELLADFEASGESSLLIRRLREEQPATGASSESLF
;
A
#
# COMPACT_ATOMS: atom_id res chain seq x y z
N MET A 1 5.96 24.15 -35.71
CA MET A 1 6.04 23.41 -34.43
C MET A 1 4.63 23.24 -33.87
N ALA A 2 4.05 22.04 -33.98
CA ALA A 2 2.66 21.79 -33.58
C ALA A 2 2.59 21.37 -32.11
N SER A 3 1.84 22.13 -31.31
CA SER A 3 1.59 21.88 -29.89
C SER A 3 0.55 20.76 -29.73
N ALA A 4 0.93 19.67 -29.05
CA ALA A 4 0.05 18.54 -28.80
C ALA A 4 -1.02 18.90 -27.75
N ARG A 5 -2.30 18.96 -28.18
CA ARG A 5 -3.45 19.19 -27.29
C ARG A 5 -3.68 17.96 -26.40
N SER A 6 -3.49 18.11 -25.09
CA SER A 6 -3.96 17.16 -24.09
C SER A 6 -5.48 17.06 -24.14
N ARG A 7 -6.00 15.95 -24.67
CA ARG A 7 -7.43 15.69 -24.74
C ARG A 7 -7.84 15.08 -23.40
N ARG A 8 -8.41 15.90 -22.51
CA ARG A 8 -9.02 15.41 -21.27
C ARG A 8 -10.21 14.52 -21.65
N VAL A 9 -10.13 13.24 -21.29
CA VAL A 9 -11.23 12.29 -21.44
C VAL A 9 -12.15 12.50 -20.24
N ASN A 10 -13.42 12.82 -20.49
CA ASN A 10 -14.43 12.88 -19.45
C ASN A 10 -14.85 11.44 -19.11
N LEU A 11 -14.53 11.01 -17.89
CA LEU A 11 -15.00 9.75 -17.33
C LEU A 11 -16.37 9.99 -16.65
N PRO A 12 -17.33 9.06 -16.80
CA PRO A 12 -18.62 9.15 -16.13
C PRO A 12 -18.43 9.19 -14.60
N GLY A 13 -19.18 10.07 -13.95
CA GLY A 13 -19.11 10.23 -12.49
C GLY A 13 -19.64 9.00 -11.75
N ALA A 14 -19.26 8.82 -10.49
CA ALA A 14 -19.71 7.69 -9.66
C ALA A 14 -21.25 7.58 -9.58
N ALA A 15 -21.96 8.71 -9.62
CA ALA A 15 -23.42 8.74 -9.64
C ALA A 15 -24.04 8.03 -10.86
N GLU A 16 -23.32 7.95 -11.98
CA GLU A 16 -23.75 7.22 -13.18
C GLU A 16 -23.47 5.72 -13.07
N LEU A 17 -22.36 5.35 -12.42
CA LEU A 17 -21.99 3.94 -12.20
C LEU A 17 -22.95 3.23 -11.23
N PHE A 18 -23.49 3.97 -10.26
CA PHE A 18 -24.38 3.44 -9.23
C PHE A 18 -25.84 3.82 -9.45
N ARG A 19 -26.21 4.31 -10.64
CA ARG A 19 -27.62 4.62 -10.95
C ARG A 19 -28.43 3.32 -10.98
N PRO A 20 -29.39 3.11 -10.06
CA PRO A 20 -30.25 1.94 -10.11
C PRO A 20 -31.11 2.02 -11.38
N THR A 21 -31.05 0.99 -12.23
CA THR A 21 -31.93 0.84 -13.39
C THR A 21 -33.33 0.42 -12.93
N THR A 22 -34.03 1.29 -12.19
CA THR A 22 -35.46 1.14 -12.01
C THR A 22 -36.14 1.95 -13.11
N SER A 23 -36.80 1.24 -14.03
CA SER A 23 -37.65 1.83 -15.06
C SER A 23 -38.66 2.79 -14.42
N PRO A 24 -38.93 3.97 -15.01
CA PRO A 24 -40.05 4.79 -14.57
C PRO A 24 -41.34 4.13 -15.06
N ALA A 25 -42.07 3.48 -14.15
CA ALA A 25 -43.46 3.11 -14.39
C ALA A 25 -44.34 4.38 -14.45
N PRO A 26 -45.41 4.40 -15.27
CA PRO A 26 -46.24 5.59 -15.42
C PRO A 26 -47.24 5.79 -14.26
N GLN A 27 -47.23 7.01 -13.73
CA GLN A 27 -48.28 7.82 -13.07
C GLN A 27 -49.22 7.23 -12.00
N ALA A 28 -49.31 7.96 -10.86
CA ALA A 28 -50.51 8.04 -10.01
C ALA A 28 -50.71 9.51 -9.54
N PRO A 29 -51.96 9.99 -9.38
CA PRO A 29 -52.33 11.41 -9.20
C PRO A 29 -51.98 11.98 -7.81
N PRO A 30 -52.01 13.32 -7.63
CA PRO A 30 -51.53 13.98 -6.41
C PRO A 30 -52.38 13.66 -5.17
N PRO A 31 -51.78 13.51 -3.97
CA PRO A 31 -52.51 13.39 -2.72
C PRO A 31 -53.12 14.74 -2.30
N GLY A 32 -54.33 14.69 -1.72
CA GLY A 32 -55.05 15.83 -1.17
C GLY A 32 -54.41 16.44 0.10
N PRO A 33 -55.00 17.52 0.64
CA PRO A 33 -54.40 18.36 1.69
C PRO A 33 -54.28 17.65 3.06
N PRO A 34 -53.39 18.14 3.93
CA PRO A 34 -52.88 17.40 5.09
C PRO A 34 -53.87 17.40 6.28
N PRO A 35 -53.86 16.35 7.13
CA PRO A 35 -54.37 16.47 8.49
C PRO A 35 -53.29 17.00 9.45
N ASP A 36 -53.81 17.69 10.44
CA ASP A 36 -53.20 18.52 11.49
C ASP A 36 -52.16 17.79 12.38
N GLU A 37 -51.29 18.60 12.99
CA GLU A 37 -50.10 18.24 13.76
C GLU A 37 -50.36 17.46 15.06
N GLY A 38 -49.46 16.51 15.36
CA GLY A 38 -49.16 16.03 16.72
C GLY A 38 -47.66 15.71 16.84
N PRO A 39 -46.93 16.12 17.91
CA PRO A 39 -45.50 15.88 18.04
C PRO A 39 -45.20 14.64 18.92
N PRO A 40 -43.93 14.21 19.09
CA PRO A 40 -43.02 13.58 18.12
C PRO A 40 -42.69 12.12 18.52
N THR A 41 -42.18 11.28 17.62
CA THR A 41 -41.43 10.07 18.01
C THR A 41 -40.09 10.07 17.30
N GLU A 42 -39.05 10.42 18.04
CA GLU A 42 -37.66 10.34 17.61
C GLU A 42 -37.29 8.88 17.32
N PRO A 43 -36.67 8.57 16.17
CA PRO A 43 -35.93 7.33 16.02
C PRO A 43 -34.67 7.41 16.87
N GLY A 44 -34.64 6.65 17.96
CA GLY A 44 -33.48 6.54 18.83
C GLY A 44 -32.19 6.14 18.08
N PRO A 45 -31.01 6.55 18.57
CA PRO A 45 -29.75 6.34 17.86
C PRO A 45 -29.42 4.85 17.70
N PRO A 46 -28.82 4.43 16.57
CA PRO A 46 -28.45 3.04 16.35
C PRO A 46 -27.38 2.61 17.37
N GLN A 47 -27.70 1.59 18.16
CA GLN A 47 -26.76 0.98 19.09
C GLN A 47 -25.52 0.47 18.32
N PRO A 48 -24.30 0.83 18.75
CA PRO A 48 -23.09 0.31 18.13
C PRO A 48 -23.00 -1.19 18.44
N ARG A 49 -23.02 -2.00 17.39
CA ARG A 49 -22.81 -3.45 17.46
C ARG A 49 -21.48 -3.72 18.15
N ARG A 50 -21.56 -4.19 19.41
CA ARG A 50 -20.48 -4.87 20.13
C ARG A 50 -19.91 -5.97 19.21
N GLY A 51 -18.63 -5.87 18.86
CA GLY A 51 -17.94 -6.98 18.20
C GLY A 51 -16.94 -6.65 17.10
N ALA A 52 -16.45 -5.43 16.96
CA ALA A 52 -15.21 -5.22 16.21
C ALA A 52 -14.06 -5.64 17.11
N ARG A 53 -13.61 -6.91 16.98
CA ARG A 53 -12.31 -7.36 17.48
C ARG A 53 -11.31 -6.25 17.17
N LYS A 54 -10.76 -5.62 18.21
CA LYS A 54 -9.71 -4.63 18.12
C LYS A 54 -8.58 -5.29 17.34
N ALA A 55 -8.55 -5.08 16.02
CA ALA A 55 -7.48 -5.56 15.17
C ALA A 55 -6.22 -5.04 15.84
N ARG A 56 -5.38 -5.94 16.33
CA ARG A 56 -4.14 -5.56 17.00
C ARG A 56 -3.28 -4.90 15.93
N THR A 57 -3.42 -3.58 15.76
CA THR A 57 -2.62 -2.75 14.86
C THR A 57 -1.24 -2.51 15.47
N SER A 58 -0.62 -3.56 15.99
CA SER A 58 0.74 -3.52 16.53
C SER A 58 1.68 -4.04 15.46
N GLY A 59 2.36 -3.11 14.79
CA GLY A 59 3.34 -3.45 13.77
C GLY A 59 3.94 -2.23 13.06
N ARG A 60 3.32 -1.05 13.17
CA ARG A 60 3.88 0.18 12.61
C ARG A 60 4.87 0.80 13.60
N GLN A 61 6.09 0.29 13.62
CA GLN A 61 7.23 1.03 14.15
C GLN A 61 7.39 2.34 13.35
N ARG A 62 7.53 3.47 14.05
CA ARG A 62 7.83 4.74 13.40
C ARG A 62 9.32 4.78 13.10
N HIS A 63 9.66 5.12 11.86
CA HIS A 63 11.02 5.38 11.43
C HIS A 63 11.06 6.83 10.95
N ASP A 64 12.00 7.61 11.48
CA ASP A 64 12.11 9.04 11.18
C ASP A 64 12.89 9.29 9.89
N GLU A 65 13.74 8.34 9.52
CA GLU A 65 14.54 8.36 8.30
C GLU A 65 14.04 7.35 7.26
N LYS A 66 14.23 7.68 5.98
CA LYS A 66 13.83 6.84 4.85
C LYS A 66 14.95 6.78 3.81
N ILE A 67 15.24 5.56 3.37
CA ILE A 67 16.02 5.27 2.16
C ILE A 67 15.09 4.87 1.01
N THR A 68 15.49 5.14 -0.23
CA THR A 68 14.77 4.66 -1.42
C THR A 68 15.69 3.71 -2.17
N VAL A 69 15.20 2.50 -2.45
CA VAL A 69 15.98 1.46 -3.14
C VAL A 69 15.26 1.11 -4.44
N TYR A 70 16.04 1.02 -5.52
CA TYR A 70 15.57 0.47 -6.79
C TYR A 70 15.91 -1.01 -6.83
N ILE A 71 14.92 -1.83 -7.15
CA ILE A 71 15.06 -3.27 -7.30
C ILE A 71 14.46 -3.69 -8.64
N SER A 72 14.96 -4.78 -9.20
CA SER A 72 14.42 -5.39 -10.41
C SER A 72 13.02 -5.95 -10.16
N ALA A 73 12.32 -6.29 -11.25
CA ALA A 73 11.01 -6.92 -11.17
C ALA A 73 11.08 -8.31 -10.51
N GLU A 74 12.15 -9.06 -10.76
CA GLU A 74 12.38 -10.40 -10.20
C GLU A 74 12.58 -10.33 -8.68
N GLU A 75 13.44 -9.43 -8.21
CA GLU A 75 13.67 -9.23 -6.77
C GLU A 75 12.41 -8.76 -6.04
N LEU A 76 11.58 -7.93 -6.67
CA LEU A 76 10.29 -7.54 -6.10
C LEU A 76 9.32 -8.73 -5.97
N LEU A 77 9.31 -9.63 -6.96
CA LEU A 77 8.49 -10.84 -6.91
C LEU A 77 8.95 -11.77 -5.79
N ASP A 78 10.26 -11.97 -5.64
CA ASP A 78 10.83 -12.79 -4.56
C ASP A 78 10.49 -12.24 -3.17
N LEU A 79 10.53 -10.91 -3.01
CA LEU A 79 10.15 -10.24 -1.77
C LEU A 79 8.65 -10.44 -1.45
N GLU A 80 7.78 -10.32 -2.45
CA GLU A 80 6.34 -10.53 -2.27
C GLU A 80 6.01 -12.01 -2.02
N HIS A 81 6.69 -12.94 -2.69
CA HIS A 81 6.56 -14.37 -2.44
C HIS A 81 6.97 -14.71 -1.00
N THR A 82 8.09 -14.15 -0.52
CA THR A 82 8.53 -14.31 0.87
C THR A 82 7.49 -13.76 1.84
N ARG A 83 6.95 -12.56 1.58
CA ARG A 83 5.89 -11.95 2.41
C ARG A 83 4.64 -12.83 2.51
N LEU A 84 4.20 -13.41 1.39
CA LEU A 84 3.05 -14.31 1.36
C LEU A 84 3.35 -15.63 2.09
N THR A 85 4.55 -16.18 1.94
CA THR A 85 5.00 -17.39 2.63
C THR A 85 5.03 -17.20 4.14
N LEU A 86 5.57 -16.07 4.62
CA LEU A 86 5.54 -15.69 6.04
C LEU A 86 4.12 -15.68 6.60
N ARG A 87 3.17 -15.14 5.84
CA ARG A 87 1.77 -15.09 6.26
C ARG A 87 1.07 -16.45 6.20
N GLY A 88 1.29 -17.21 5.13
CA GLY A 88 0.60 -18.47 4.86
C GLY A 88 1.11 -19.62 5.71
N SER A 89 2.42 -19.78 5.78
CA SER A 89 3.06 -20.94 6.44
C SER A 89 3.35 -20.69 7.92
N TYR A 90 3.66 -19.44 8.29
CA TYR A 90 4.11 -19.10 9.65
C TYR A 90 3.11 -18.21 10.41
N GLY A 91 2.03 -17.74 9.76
CA GLY A 91 1.04 -16.84 10.38
C GLY A 91 1.58 -15.44 10.69
N ILE A 92 2.74 -15.08 10.14
CA ILE A 92 3.44 -13.82 10.41
C ILE A 92 3.01 -12.77 9.38
N ALA A 93 2.28 -11.75 9.83
CA ALA A 93 1.85 -10.64 8.98
C ALA A 93 2.88 -9.50 9.03
N VAL A 94 3.59 -9.29 7.91
CA VAL A 94 4.59 -8.22 7.75
C VAL A 94 4.43 -7.50 6.41
N ASP A 95 4.95 -6.28 6.35
CA ASP A 95 5.09 -5.50 5.12
C ASP A 95 6.51 -5.63 4.54
N ARG A 96 6.69 -5.18 3.30
CA ARG A 96 7.98 -5.17 2.59
C ARG A 96 9.07 -4.44 3.39
N GLY A 97 8.74 -3.28 3.95
CA GLY A 97 9.70 -2.46 4.69
C GLY A 97 10.19 -3.16 5.96
N ARG A 98 9.31 -3.91 6.64
CA ARG A 98 9.73 -4.73 7.78
C ARG A 98 10.69 -5.83 7.37
N ILE A 99 10.42 -6.58 6.30
CA ILE A 99 11.34 -7.64 5.81
C ILE A 99 12.72 -7.04 5.49
N VAL A 100 12.76 -5.94 4.75
CA VAL A 100 14.03 -5.28 4.38
C VAL A 100 14.79 -4.80 5.62
N ARG A 101 14.10 -4.24 6.61
CA ARG A 101 14.75 -3.78 7.85
C ARG A 101 15.36 -4.92 8.66
N GLU A 102 14.67 -6.05 8.79
CA GLU A 102 15.21 -7.23 9.49
C GLU A 102 16.45 -7.77 8.75
N ALA A 103 16.39 -7.86 7.42
CA ALA A 103 17.52 -8.31 6.62
C ALA A 103 18.74 -7.38 6.74
N VAL A 104 18.53 -6.06 6.74
CA VAL A 104 19.60 -5.08 6.95
C VAL A 104 20.18 -5.20 8.36
N ALA A 105 19.34 -5.34 9.39
CA ALA A 105 19.80 -5.47 10.77
C ALA A 105 20.64 -6.75 10.96
N GLU A 106 20.22 -7.88 10.40
CA GLU A 106 20.98 -9.14 10.43
C GLU A 106 22.34 -8.99 9.73
N LEU A 107 22.38 -8.36 8.55
CA LEU A 107 23.61 -8.15 7.79
C LEU A 107 24.60 -7.23 8.51
N LEU A 108 24.11 -6.17 9.16
CA LEU A 108 24.94 -5.27 9.96
C LEU A 108 25.46 -5.96 11.23
N ALA A 109 24.64 -6.79 11.88
CA ALA A 109 25.07 -7.57 13.03
C ALA A 109 26.17 -8.59 12.68
N ASP A 110 26.05 -9.27 11.53
CA ASP A 110 27.13 -10.13 11.02
C ASP A 110 28.41 -9.33 10.75
N PHE A 111 28.29 -8.15 10.15
CA PHE A 111 29.45 -7.29 9.90
C PHE A 111 30.14 -6.86 11.20
N GLU A 112 29.39 -6.45 12.22
CA GLU A 112 29.95 -6.07 13.52
C GLU A 112 30.64 -7.24 14.23
N ALA A 113 30.08 -8.44 14.13
CA ALA A 113 30.63 -9.64 14.79
C ALA A 113 31.83 -10.24 14.05
N SER A 114 31.77 -10.28 12.71
CA SER A 114 32.70 -11.03 11.85
C SER A 114 33.74 -10.12 11.15
N GLY A 115 33.51 -8.81 11.13
CA GLY A 115 34.39 -7.82 10.50
C GLY A 115 34.71 -8.15 9.04
N GLU A 116 36.00 -8.27 8.73
CA GLU A 116 36.54 -8.57 7.39
C GLU A 116 36.03 -9.88 6.77
N SER A 117 35.60 -10.81 7.62
CA SER A 117 35.13 -12.13 7.19
C SER A 117 33.62 -12.20 6.91
N SER A 118 32.89 -11.11 7.17
CA SER A 118 31.43 -11.00 7.00
C SER A 118 30.96 -11.27 5.58
N LEU A 119 29.71 -11.70 5.47
CA LEU A 119 29.07 -11.99 4.19
C LEU A 119 28.95 -10.72 3.32
N LEU A 120 28.75 -9.56 3.97
CA LEU A 120 28.67 -8.26 3.31
C LEU A 120 29.94 -7.95 2.51
N ILE A 121 31.12 -8.07 3.12
CA ILE A 121 32.39 -7.78 2.44
C ILE A 121 32.63 -8.76 1.30
N ARG A 122 32.35 -10.05 1.49
CA ARG A 122 32.54 -11.08 0.46
C ARG A 122 31.72 -10.75 -0.79
N ARG A 123 30.41 -10.50 -0.63
CA ARG A 123 29.53 -10.14 -1.75
C ARG A 123 29.97 -8.87 -2.44
N LEU A 124 30.25 -7.81 -1.67
CA LEU A 124 30.66 -6.55 -2.27
C LEU A 124 31.99 -6.67 -3.04
N ARG A 125 32.92 -7.54 -2.62
CA ARG A 125 34.17 -7.80 -3.36
C ARG A 125 33.95 -8.62 -4.63
N GLU A 126 33.05 -9.61 -4.59
CA GLU A 126 32.68 -10.42 -5.76
C GLU A 126 31.90 -9.61 -6.80
N GLU A 127 31.08 -8.66 -6.34
CA GLU A 127 30.30 -7.74 -7.17
C GLU A 127 31.07 -6.49 -7.59
N GLN A 128 32.31 -6.28 -7.13
CA GLN A 128 33.19 -5.26 -7.72
C GLN A 128 33.74 -5.82 -9.03
N PRO A 129 33.22 -5.41 -10.22
CA PRO A 129 34.06 -5.52 -11.41
C PRO A 129 35.33 -4.72 -11.13
N ALA A 130 36.46 -5.14 -11.72
CA ALA A 130 37.75 -4.47 -11.59
C ALA A 130 37.69 -3.01 -12.09
N THR A 131 37.09 -2.09 -11.33
CA THR A 131 37.08 -0.66 -11.60
C THR A 131 38.35 -0.07 -10.99
N GLY A 132 39.47 -0.43 -11.60
CA GLY A 132 40.80 0.12 -11.35
C GLY A 132 41.50 0.58 -12.64
N ALA A 133 40.76 0.74 -13.75
CA ALA A 133 41.32 1.18 -15.02
C ALA A 133 40.33 2.07 -15.79
N SER A 134 40.02 3.25 -15.25
CA SER A 134 39.47 4.38 -16.03
C SER A 134 39.69 5.68 -15.27
N SER A 135 40.94 5.91 -14.87
CA SER A 135 41.47 7.24 -14.61
C SER A 135 42.42 7.57 -15.76
N GLU A 136 41.88 7.73 -16.97
CA GLU A 136 42.55 8.45 -18.04
C GLU A 136 41.53 9.24 -18.86
N SER A 137 41.84 10.51 -19.03
CA SER A 137 41.41 11.37 -20.13
C SER A 137 39.95 11.81 -20.16
N LEU A 138 39.68 12.97 -19.57
CA LEU A 138 39.02 14.05 -20.30
C LEU A 138 39.41 15.40 -19.66
N PHE A 139 40.49 15.96 -20.20
CA PHE A 139 40.56 17.40 -20.48
C PHE A 139 39.62 17.71 -21.64
#